data_AF-A0A3Q3A645-F1
#
_entry.id   AF-A0A3Q3A645-F1
#
_cell.length_a   1.000
_cell.length_b   1.000
_cell.length_c   1.000
_cell.angle_alpha   90.00
_cell.angle_beta   90.00
_cell.angle_gamma   90.00
#
_symmetry.space_group_name_H-M   'P 1'
#
loop_
_entity.id
_entity.type
_entity.pdbx_description
1 polymer ?
#
loop_
_entity_poly.entity_id
_entity_poly.type
_entity_poly.pdbx_seq_one_letter_code
_entity_poly.pdbx_strand_id
1 'polypeptide(L)'
;MDSTKLTRSLPCQVHVNQGENLNTEQWPQKLIMQLIPQQLLTTLGHLFRNSRMVQFLFTNKDLDSLRGLYRIMANGFAGCVHFPHTTSPCEVRVLMLLYSSKKKIFMGLIPNDQSGFVNGIRQVITNHKQVQQHRAVSGAGGKEGRFNL
;
A
#
# COMPACT_ATOMS: atom_id res chain seq x y z
N MET A 1 5.58 25.17 1.41
CA MET A 1 6.21 24.69 0.17
C MET A 1 5.70 23.29 -0.10
N ASP A 2 4.59 23.21 -0.81
CA ASP A 2 3.86 21.98 -1.10
C ASP A 2 4.74 21.02 -1.88
N SER A 3 5.20 19.98 -1.20
CA SER A 3 5.91 18.85 -1.80
C SER A 3 5.03 18.25 -2.90
N THR A 4 5.41 18.46 -4.15
CA THR A 4 4.77 17.88 -5.34
C THR A 4 4.86 16.35 -5.27
N LYS A 5 3.91 15.74 -4.57
CA LYS A 5 3.77 14.28 -4.49
C LYS A 5 3.45 13.77 -5.89
N LEU A 6 4.47 13.20 -6.55
CA LEU A 6 4.33 12.49 -7.81
C LEU A 6 3.22 11.46 -7.62
N THR A 7 2.09 11.69 -8.28
CA THR A 7 0.91 10.84 -8.22
C THR A 7 0.80 10.15 -9.57
N ARG A 8 1.03 8.83 -9.61
CA ARG A 8 0.87 8.03 -10.83
C ARG A 8 -0.37 7.16 -10.71
N SER A 9 -1.17 7.07 -11.78
CA SER A 9 -2.38 6.25 -11.81
C SER A 9 -2.09 4.96 -12.57
N LEU A 10 -2.44 3.80 -11.99
CA LEU A 10 -2.21 2.50 -12.60
C LEU A 10 -3.48 1.65 -12.61
N PRO A 11 -4.11 1.42 -13.77
CA PRO A 11 -5.30 0.58 -13.86
C PRO A 11 -5.00 -0.86 -13.44
N CYS A 12 -5.78 -1.37 -12.49
CA CYS A 12 -5.65 -2.71 -11.95
C CYS A 12 -6.99 -3.44 -11.85
N GLN A 13 -6.93 -4.78 -11.80
CA GLN A 13 -8.05 -5.67 -11.49
C GLN A 13 -7.70 -6.44 -10.22
N VAL A 14 -8.69 -6.66 -9.36
CA VAL A 14 -8.53 -7.44 -8.13
C VAL A 14 -9.12 -8.81 -8.36
N HIS A 15 -8.31 -9.85 -8.13
CA HIS A 15 -8.74 -11.23 -8.17
C HIS A 15 -8.78 -11.79 -6.75
N VAL A 16 -9.95 -12.32 -6.35
CA VAL A 16 -10.16 -12.94 -5.04
C VAL A 16 -9.91 -14.43 -5.18
N ASN A 17 -9.09 -14.99 -4.29
CA ASN A 17 -8.82 -16.43 -4.31
C ASN A 17 -10.09 -17.22 -3.96
N GLN A 18 -10.26 -18.38 -4.58
CA GLN A 18 -11.37 -19.30 -4.27
C GLN A 18 -11.31 -19.69 -2.79
N GLY A 19 -12.36 -19.35 -2.02
CA GLY A 19 -12.46 -19.61 -0.58
C GLY A 19 -12.41 -18.36 0.30
N GLU A 20 -12.01 -17.21 -0.25
CA GLU A 20 -12.09 -15.93 0.47
C GLU A 20 -13.50 -15.33 0.30
N ASN A 21 -14.25 -15.17 1.40
CA ASN A 21 -15.53 -14.48 1.38
C ASN A 21 -15.30 -12.96 1.38
N LEU A 22 -14.98 -12.42 0.21
CA LEU A 22 -14.70 -11.00 0.01
C LEU A 22 -15.49 -10.47 -1.18
N ASN A 23 -16.40 -9.53 -0.91
CA ASN A 23 -17.13 -8.82 -1.95
C ASN A 23 -16.30 -7.62 -2.44
N THR A 24 -15.81 -7.68 -3.68
CA THR A 24 -15.06 -6.61 -4.33
C THR A 24 -15.91 -5.71 -5.23
N GLU A 25 -17.18 -6.03 -5.47
CA GLU A 25 -18.05 -5.25 -6.37
C GLU A 25 -18.34 -3.84 -5.82
N GLN A 26 -18.32 -3.70 -4.50
CA GLN A 26 -18.57 -2.43 -3.80
C GLN A 26 -17.30 -1.60 -3.61
N TRP A 27 -16.16 -2.03 -4.14
CA TRP A 27 -14.92 -1.30 -3.99
C TRP A 27 -14.95 -0.02 -4.83
N PRO A 28 -14.31 1.07 -4.36
CA PRO A 28 -14.21 2.29 -5.14
C PRO A 28 -13.46 2.02 -6.45
N GLN A 29 -13.89 2.66 -7.53
CA GLN A 29 -13.19 2.60 -8.82
C GLN A 29 -11.80 3.25 -8.80
N LYS A 30 -11.52 4.06 -7.78
CA LYS A 30 -10.24 4.72 -7.60
C LYS A 30 -9.79 4.55 -6.16
N LEU A 31 -8.68 3.87 -5.99
CA LEU A 31 -8.03 3.66 -4.71
C LEU A 31 -6.78 4.52 -4.62
N ILE A 32 -6.41 4.87 -3.39
CA ILE A 32 -5.23 5.68 -3.14
C ILE A 32 -4.23 4.85 -2.37
N MET A 33 -3.07 4.63 -2.99
CA MET A 33 -1.93 3.95 -2.42
C MET A 33 -0.86 4.94 -1.98
N GLN A 34 -0.41 4.77 -0.74
CA GLN A 34 0.74 5.46 -0.18
C GLN A 34 1.89 4.48 -0.02
N LEU A 35 3.08 4.85 -0.48
CA LEU A 35 4.26 4.02 -0.30
C LEU A 35 4.81 4.12 1.13
N ILE A 36 5.09 2.97 1.73
CA ILE A 36 5.66 2.84 3.07
C ILE A 36 6.87 1.90 2.99
N PRO A 37 8.05 2.27 3.52
CA PRO A 37 9.18 1.36 3.62
C PRO A 37 8.83 0.09 4.40
N GLN A 38 9.14 -1.09 3.87
CA GLN A 38 8.83 -2.37 4.51
C GLN A 38 9.54 -2.56 5.86
N GLN A 39 10.68 -1.90 6.07
CA GLN A 39 11.39 -1.90 7.36
C GLN A 39 10.50 -1.39 8.51
N LEU A 40 9.63 -0.42 8.22
CA LEU A 40 8.67 0.12 9.18
C LEU A 40 7.55 -0.88 9.51
N LEU A 41 7.30 -1.83 8.61
CA LEU A 41 6.22 -2.81 8.73
C LEU A 41 6.63 -4.05 9.53
N THR A 42 7.92 -4.20 9.84
CA THR A 42 8.47 -5.36 10.57
C THR A 42 7.80 -5.55 11.93
N THR A 43 7.52 -4.46 12.65
CA THR A 43 6.82 -4.45 13.94
C THR A 43 5.34 -4.84 13.83
N LEU A 44 4.75 -4.69 12.64
CA LEU A 44 3.36 -5.03 12.33
C LEU A 44 3.21 -6.44 11.75
N GLY A 45 4.26 -7.26 11.79
CA GLY A 45 4.31 -8.61 11.20
C GLY A 45 3.14 -9.53 11.56
N HIS A 46 2.61 -9.42 12.78
CA HIS A 46 1.48 -10.22 13.26
C HIS A 46 0.18 -9.90 12.50
N LEU A 47 -0.05 -8.64 12.14
CA LEU A 47 -1.25 -8.20 11.42
C LEU A 47 -1.27 -8.76 9.99
N PHE A 48 -0.11 -8.84 9.35
CA PHE A 48 0.03 -9.41 8.00
C PHE A 48 -0.24 -10.92 7.95
N ARG A 49 0.02 -11.65 9.03
CA ARG A 49 -0.27 -13.10 9.12
C ARG A 49 -1.76 -13.36 9.27
N ASN A 50 -2.47 -12.48 9.98
CA ASN A 50 -3.92 -12.54 10.16
C ASN A 50 -4.64 -11.66 9.12
N SER A 51 -4.38 -11.91 7.83
CA SER A 51 -4.91 -11.14 6.71
C SER A 51 -5.50 -12.05 5.64
N ARG A 52 -6.58 -11.62 5.01
CA ARG A 52 -7.10 -12.20 3.78
C ARG A 52 -6.22 -11.81 2.59
N MET A 53 -6.05 -12.70 1.62
CA MET A 53 -5.17 -12.46 0.47
C MET A 53 -5.96 -12.33 -0.84
N VAL A 54 -5.67 -11.26 -1.58
CA VAL A 54 -6.16 -11.03 -2.95
C VAL A 54 -4.98 -10.79 -3.88
N GLN A 55 -5.19 -10.94 -5.18
CA GLN A 55 -4.18 -10.66 -6.19
C GLN A 55 -4.53 -9.38 -6.97
N PHE A 56 -3.55 -8.53 -7.19
CA PHE A 56 -3.68 -7.35 -8.04
C PHE A 56 -3.06 -7.62 -9.41
N LEU A 57 -3.85 -7.46 -10.46
CA LEU A 57 -3.47 -7.61 -11.84
C LEU A 57 -3.43 -6.24 -12.51
N PHE A 58 -2.23 -5.72 -12.73
CA PHE A 58 -2.04 -4.44 -13.42
C PHE A 58 -2.11 -4.64 -14.93
N THR A 59 -2.82 -3.76 -15.62
CA THR A 59 -2.87 -3.79 -17.09
C THR A 59 -1.62 -3.17 -17.69
N ASN A 60 -1.29 -3.53 -18.93
CA ASN A 60 -0.15 -3.01 -19.68
C ASN A 60 -0.39 -1.63 -20.33
N LYS A 61 -1.44 -0.90 -19.91
CA LYS A 61 -1.78 0.42 -20.47
C LYS A 61 -0.72 1.50 -20.20
N ASP A 62 0.00 1.40 -19.07
CA ASP A 62 1.12 2.30 -18.72
C ASP A 62 2.29 1.49 -18.16
N LEU A 63 3.13 1.00 -19.08
CA LEU A 63 4.27 0.15 -18.75
C LEU A 63 5.38 0.90 -17.98
N ASP A 64 5.56 2.20 -18.20
CA ASP A 64 6.60 2.98 -17.52
C ASP A 64 6.25 3.21 -16.06
N SER A 65 5.00 3.57 -15.77
CA SER A 65 4.52 3.67 -14.40
C SER A 65 4.53 2.32 -13.69
N LEU A 66 4.19 1.23 -14.40
CA LEU A 66 4.20 -0.12 -13.85
C LEU A 66 5.63 -0.62 -13.55
N ARG A 67 6.59 -0.36 -14.45
CA ARG A 67 8.02 -0.60 -14.21
C ARG A 67 8.54 0.19 -13.01
N GLY A 68 8.09 1.44 -12.88
CA GLY A 68 8.37 2.27 -11.71
C GLY A 68 7.86 1.62 -10.42
N LEU A 69 6.63 1.12 -10.41
CA LEU A 69 6.04 0.42 -9.28
C LEU A 69 6.83 -0.85 -8.91
N TYR A 70 7.18 -1.68 -9.91
CA TYR A 70 8.02 -2.86 -9.70
C TYR A 70 9.35 -2.50 -9.04
N ARG A 71 10.05 -1.48 -9.56
CA ARG A 71 11.34 -1.05 -9.03
C ARG A 71 11.22 -0.57 -7.59
N ILE A 72 10.21 0.25 -7.29
CA ILE A 72 10.02 0.79 -5.95
C ILE A 72 9.72 -0.33 -4.95
N MET A 73 8.80 -1.24 -5.28
CA MET A 73 8.45 -2.33 -4.37
C MET A 73 9.56 -3.37 -4.23
N ALA A 74 10.33 -3.63 -5.30
CA ALA A 74 11.54 -4.47 -5.23
C ALA A 74 12.63 -3.84 -4.36
N ASN A 75 12.69 -2.51 -4.27
CA ASN A 75 13.60 -1.78 -3.39
C ASN A 75 13.11 -1.70 -1.92
N GLY A 76 12.19 -2.57 -1.51
CA GLY A 76 11.77 -2.69 -0.12
C GLY A 76 10.69 -1.70 0.31
N PHE A 77 9.88 -1.20 -0.61
CA PHE A 77 8.64 -0.47 -0.30
C PHE A 77 7.41 -1.37 -0.42
N ALA A 78 6.38 -1.03 0.33
CA ALA A 78 5.04 -1.60 0.23
C ALA A 78 4.02 -0.49 -0.05
N GLY A 79 2.89 -0.85 -0.64
CA GLY A 79 1.78 0.07 -0.84
C GLY A 79 0.74 -0.08 0.25
N CYS A 80 0.45 0.99 0.98
CA CYS A 80 -0.71 1.06 1.87
C CYS A 80 -1.86 1.73 1.14
N VAL A 81 -2.91 0.97 0.86
CA VAL A 81 -4.08 1.40 0.12
C VAL A 81 -5.17 1.79 1.12
N HIS A 82 -5.60 3.04 1.07
CA HIS A 82 -6.67 3.55 1.92
C HIS A 82 -7.98 3.61 1.14
N PHE A 83 -9.03 3.02 1.71
CA PHE A 83 -10.38 3.08 1.19
C PHE A 83 -11.06 4.34 1.73
N PRO A 84 -11.68 5.18 0.88
CA PRO A 84 -12.42 6.35 1.33
C PRO A 84 -13.56 5.95 2.27
N HIS A 85 -13.74 6.69 3.37
CA HIS A 85 -14.83 6.44 4.34
C HIS A 85 -16.23 6.73 3.79
N THR A 86 -16.36 7.28 2.58
CA THR A 86 -17.63 7.69 1.97
C THR A 86 -18.37 6.55 1.27
N THR A 87 -17.75 5.37 1.12
CA THR A 87 -18.36 4.21 0.45
C THR A 87 -18.95 3.23 1.48
N SER A 88 -20.24 3.37 1.80
CA SER A 88 -21.02 2.32 2.45
C SER A 88 -21.26 1.14 1.49
N PRO A 89 -21.44 -0.11 1.96
CA PRO A 89 -20.88 -0.79 3.12
C PRO A 89 -19.56 -1.49 2.73
N CYS A 90 -18.53 -0.75 2.31
CA CYS A 90 -17.24 -1.36 2.04
C CYS A 90 -16.60 -1.79 3.38
N GLU A 91 -16.56 -3.09 3.65
CA GLU A 91 -16.00 -3.63 4.92
C GLU A 91 -14.50 -3.35 5.07
N VAL A 92 -13.81 -3.09 3.96
CA VAL A 92 -12.37 -2.88 3.91
C VAL A 92 -12.06 -1.39 4.01
N ARG A 93 -11.22 -1.02 4.99
CA ARG A 93 -10.73 0.35 5.19
C ARG A 93 -9.28 0.52 4.73
N VAL A 94 -8.50 -0.54 4.81
CA VAL A 94 -7.08 -0.57 4.49
C VAL A 94 -6.68 -1.92 3.88
N LEU A 95 -5.80 -1.84 2.89
CA LEU A 95 -5.17 -2.99 2.25
C LEU A 95 -3.67 -2.72 2.07
N MET A 96 -2.86 -3.76 2.17
CA MET A 96 -1.43 -3.69 1.92
C MET A 96 -1.07 -4.40 0.62
N LEU A 97 -0.59 -3.62 -0.34
CA LEU A 97 -0.08 -4.11 -1.60
C LEU A 97 1.42 -4.43 -1.47
N LEU A 98 1.76 -5.68 -1.76
CA LEU A 98 3.12 -6.21 -1.75
C LEU A 98 3.46 -6.81 -3.11
N TYR A 99 4.73 -6.71 -3.51
CA TYR A 99 5.23 -7.36 -4.72
C TYR A 99 6.10 -8.57 -4.36
N SER A 100 5.80 -9.73 -4.95
CA SER A 100 6.67 -10.90 -4.90
C SER A 100 7.53 -10.94 -6.16
N SER A 101 8.84 -10.66 -6.04
CA SER A 101 9.79 -10.81 -7.15
C SER A 101 9.92 -12.27 -7.62
N LYS A 102 9.86 -13.22 -6.68
CA LYS A 102 9.92 -14.67 -6.97
C LYS A 102 8.77 -15.14 -7.84
N LYS A 103 7.53 -14.76 -7.48
CA LYS A 103 6.32 -15.16 -8.22
C LYS A 103 5.93 -14.17 -9.32
N LYS A 104 6.55 -12.99 -9.36
CA LYS A 104 6.19 -11.84 -10.22
C LYS A 104 4.71 -11.45 -10.12
N ILE A 105 4.16 -11.49 -8.90
CA ILE A 105 2.76 -11.13 -8.63
C ILE A 105 2.67 -9.98 -7.63
N PHE A 106 1.61 -9.18 -7.74
CA PHE A 106 1.21 -8.24 -6.70
C PHE A 106 0.14 -8.89 -5.82
N MET A 107 0.39 -8.91 -4.52
CA MET A 107 -0.47 -9.49 -3.49
C MET A 107 -1.05 -8.36 -2.65
N GLY A 108 -2.36 -8.31 -2.53
CA GLY A 108 -3.07 -7.46 -1.58
C GLY A 108 -3.37 -8.25 -0.32
N LEU A 109 -2.96 -7.72 0.83
CA LEU A 109 -3.28 -8.25 2.14
C LEU A 109 -4.31 -7.36 2.82
N ILE A 110 -5.45 -7.93 3.19
CA ILE A 110 -6.52 -7.26 3.91
C ILE A 110 -6.44 -7.72 5.37
N PRO A 111 -5.84 -6.93 6.27
CA PRO A 111 -5.75 -7.31 7.67
C PRO A 111 -7.14 -7.48 8.28
N ASN A 112 -7.34 -8.56 9.04
CA ASN A 112 -8.61 -8.78 9.75
C ASN A 112 -8.82 -7.71 10.82
N ASP A 113 -7.74 -7.31 11.51
CA ASP A 113 -7.73 -6.15 12.40
C ASP A 113 -7.37 -4.87 11.63
N GLN A 114 -8.37 -4.35 10.92
CA GLN A 114 -8.27 -3.12 10.12
C GLN A 114 -7.90 -1.90 10.99
N SER A 115 -8.45 -1.80 12.20
CA SER A 115 -8.26 -0.62 13.06
C SER A 115 -6.87 -0.62 13.71
N GLY A 116 -6.42 -1.76 14.23
CA GLY A 116 -5.07 -1.94 14.75
C GLY A 116 -4.01 -1.70 13.68
N PHE A 117 -4.26 -2.14 12.44
CA PHE A 117 -3.35 -1.87 11.33
C PHE A 117 -3.23 -0.39 10.99
N VAL A 118 -4.34 0.33 10.85
CA VAL A 118 -4.32 1.78 10.58
C VAL A 118 -3.58 2.53 11.69
N ASN A 119 -3.83 2.18 12.96
CA ASN A 119 -3.17 2.79 14.10
C ASN A 119 -1.66 2.48 14.12
N GLY A 120 -1.27 1.22 13.87
CA GLY A 120 0.12 0.80 13.79
C GLY A 120 0.89 1.52 12.69
N ILE A 121 0.33 1.58 11.48
CA ILE A 121 0.93 2.33 10.35
C ILE A 121 1.09 3.81 10.69
N ARG A 122 0.04 4.43 11.24
CA ARG A 122 0.08 5.85 11.64
C ARG A 122 1.18 6.10 12.68
N GLN A 123 1.33 5.20 13.65
CA GLN A 123 2.36 5.31 14.68
C GLN A 123 3.76 5.17 14.09
N VAL A 124 4.01 4.17 13.23
CA VAL A 124 5.35 3.97 12.68
C VAL A 124 5.74 5.10 11.71
N ILE A 125 4.81 5.59 10.89
CA ILE A 125 5.06 6.76 10.04
C ILE A 125 5.39 7.99 10.89
N THR A 126 4.62 8.23 11.96
CA THR A 126 4.85 9.36 12.88
C THR A 126 6.22 9.26 13.56
N ASN A 127 6.54 8.09 14.11
CA ASN A 127 7.82 7.83 14.77
C ASN A 127 9.00 8.00 13.82
N HIS A 128 8.90 7.49 12.58
CA HIS A 128 9.96 7.66 11.58
C HIS A 128 10.15 9.13 11.20
N LYS A 129 9.06 9.91 11.07
CA LYS A 129 9.14 11.36 10.81
C LYS A 129 9.79 12.12 11.97
N GLN A 130 9.48 11.77 13.22
CA GLN A 130 10.11 12.37 14.40
C GLN A 130 11.60 12.04 14.52
N VAL A 131 12.00 10.80 14.20
CA VAL A 131 13.41 10.37 14.20
C VAL A 131 14.19 11.03 13.05
N GLN A 132 13.58 11.20 11.88
CA GLN A 132 14.20 11.96 10.77
C GLN A 132 14.32 13.46 11.08
N GLN A 133 13.36 14.06 11.78
CA GLN A 133 13.48 15.46 12.24
C GLN A 133 14.66 15.67 13.20
N HIS A 134 14.99 14.69 14.05
CA HIS A 134 16.20 14.74 14.89
C HIS A 134 17.50 14.48 14.11
N ARG A 135 17.43 13.88 12.91
CA ARG A 135 18.60 13.64 12.03
C ARG A 135 18.79 14.69 10.93
N ALA A 136 17.92 15.71 10.86
CA ALA A 136 18.01 16.80 9.88
C ALA A 136 19.13 17.82 10.16
N VAL A 137 20.26 17.36 10.70
CA VAL A 137 21.56 18.07 10.62
C VAL A 137 22.39 17.57 9.43
N SER A 138 22.02 16.46 8.75
CA SER A 138 22.78 16.01 7.57
C SER A 138 21.99 15.14 6.58
N GLY A 139 21.55 15.74 5.47
CA GLY A 139 21.58 15.12 4.13
C GLY A 139 20.48 14.14 3.69
N ALA A 140 19.89 14.47 2.53
CA ALA A 140 19.16 13.62 1.58
C ALA A 140 17.69 13.20 1.89
N GLY A 141 16.75 13.96 1.32
CA GLY A 141 15.31 13.67 1.35
C GLY A 141 14.89 12.56 0.39
N GLY A 142 14.33 11.48 0.94
CA GLY A 142 13.57 10.48 0.19
C GLY A 142 12.18 11.01 -0.16
N LYS A 143 11.84 11.04 -1.46
CA LYS A 143 10.52 11.52 -1.93
C LYS A 143 9.43 10.49 -1.61
N GLU A 144 8.47 10.84 -0.74
CA GLU A 144 7.23 10.08 -0.52
C GLU A 144 6.44 9.99 -1.85
N GLY A 145 6.35 8.81 -2.46
CA GLY A 145 5.54 8.57 -3.67
C GLY A 145 4.11 8.15 -3.33
N ARG A 146 3.13 8.62 -4.12
CA ARG A 146 1.71 8.25 -4.00
C ARG A 146 1.26 7.66 -5.35
N PHE A 147 0.47 6.60 -5.32
CA PHE A 147 -0.12 6.03 -6.53
C PHE A 147 -1.64 6.04 -6.39
N ASN A 148 -2.35 6.25 -7.49
CA ASN A 148 -3.77 5.93 -7.57
C ASN A 148 -3.87 4.57 -8.25
N LEU A 149 -4.61 3.65 -7.65
CA LEU A 149 -4.91 2.34 -8.22
C LEU A 149 -6.32 2.37 -8.82
#